data_AF-A0A2N6IQC0-F1
#
_entry.id   AF-A0A2N6IQC0-F1
#
_cell.length_a   1.000
_cell.length_b   1.000
_cell.length_c   1.000
_cell.angle_alpha   90.00
_cell.angle_beta   90.00
_cell.angle_gamma   90.00
#
_symmetry.space_group_name_H-M   'P 1'
#
loop_
_entity.id
_entity.type
_entity.pdbx_description
1 polymer ?
#
loop_
_entity_poly.entity_id
_entity_poly.type
_entity_poly.pdbx_seq_one_letter_code
_entity_poly.pdbx_strand_id
1 'polypeptide(L)'
;FYISSLPAKAAKLAHVVRAHWGIENSMHWVLDVAFREDDCRIRVGEGAQNFAILRRIALNLLKNEKTTKAGIATKRLKAGWNADYLAKVLGLPT
;
A
#
# COMPACT_ATOMS: atom_id res chain seq x y z
N PHE A 1 18.04 -18.00 -9.66
CA PHE A 1 18.94 -17.22 -10.54
C PHE A 1 18.28 -15.89 -10.87
N TYR A 2 19.04 -14.79 -10.98
CA TYR A 2 18.54 -13.46 -11.36
C TYR A 2 19.03 -13.09 -12.75
N ILE A 3 18.16 -12.46 -13.55
CA ILE A 3 18.49 -11.94 -14.88
C ILE A 3 18.38 -10.42 -14.82
N SER A 4 19.38 -9.70 -15.34
CA SER A 4 19.39 -8.24 -15.34
C SER A 4 20.13 -7.69 -16.54
N SER A 5 19.64 -6.58 -17.08
CA SER A 5 20.34 -5.75 -18.06
C SER A 5 21.31 -4.74 -17.39
N LEU A 6 21.36 -4.70 -16.05
CA LEU A 6 22.28 -3.83 -15.32
C LEU A 6 23.73 -4.34 -15.45
N PRO A 7 24.73 -3.44 -15.44
CA PRO A 7 26.13 -3.83 -15.33
C PRO A 7 26.37 -4.74 -14.11
N ALA A 8 27.22 -5.76 -14.28
CA ALA A 8 27.49 -6.82 -13.29
C ALA A 8 28.28 -6.32 -12.05
N LYS A 9 27.72 -5.35 -11.33
CA LYS A 9 28.26 -4.81 -10.08
C LYS A 9 27.63 -5.55 -8.91
N ALA A 10 28.34 -6.55 -8.38
CA ALA A 10 27.82 -7.48 -7.36
C ALA A 10 27.16 -6.77 -6.16
N ALA A 11 27.79 -5.75 -5.60
CA ALA A 11 27.25 -4.99 -4.46
C ALA A 11 25.91 -4.31 -4.79
N LYS A 12 25.79 -3.70 -5.98
CA LYS A 12 24.57 -3.03 -6.43
C LYS A 12 23.45 -4.05 -6.67
N LEU A 13 23.75 -5.15 -7.35
CA LEU A 13 22.77 -6.21 -7.61
C LEU A 13 22.25 -6.82 -6.31
N ALA A 14 23.14 -7.13 -5.37
CA ALA A 14 22.76 -7.67 -4.06
C ALA A 14 21.87 -6.68 -3.27
N HIS A 15 22.16 -5.38 -3.33
CA HIS A 15 21.32 -4.36 -2.71
C HIS A 15 19.92 -4.32 -3.34
N VAL A 16 19.81 -4.28 -4.68
CA VAL A 16 18.53 -4.24 -5.39
C VAL A 16 17.68 -5.47 -5.07
N VAL A 17 18.28 -6.67 -5.07
CA VAL A 17 17.59 -7.92 -4.73
C VAL A 17 17.00 -7.85 -3.31
N ARG A 18 17.77 -7.37 -2.33
CA ARG A 18 17.27 -7.21 -0.95
C ARG A 18 16.22 -6.11 -0.84
N ALA A 19 16.39 -4.99 -1.54
CA ALA A 19 15.41 -3.90 -1.54
C ALA A 19 14.07 -4.34 -2.15
N HIS A 20 14.10 -5.22 -3.16
CA HIS A 20 12.89 -5.77 -3.77
C HIS A 20 12.03 -6.54 -2.76
N TRP A 21 12.64 -7.32 -1.86
CA TRP A 21 11.93 -8.00 -0.76
C TRP A 21 11.23 -7.02 0.19
N GLY A 22 11.67 -5.76 0.25
CA GLY A 22 10.99 -4.71 1.01
C GLY A 22 9.56 -4.45 0.53
N ILE A 23 9.20 -4.81 -0.71
CA ILE A 23 7.83 -4.67 -1.22
C ILE A 23 6.87 -5.56 -0.41
N GLU A 24 7.30 -6.78 -0.07
CA GLU A 24 6.48 -7.72 0.70
C GLU A 24 6.11 -7.15 2.08
N ASN A 25 7.13 -6.69 2.81
CA ASN A 25 6.93 -6.16 4.15
C ASN A 25 6.23 -4.79 4.16
N SER A 26 6.49 -3.92 3.17
CA SER A 26 6.00 -2.54 3.20
C SER A 26 4.66 -2.35 2.50
N MET A 27 4.30 -3.21 1.55
CA MET A 27 3.06 -3.11 0.77
C MET A 27 2.16 -4.31 1.01
N HIS A 28 2.59 -5.54 0.69
CA HIS A 28 1.74 -6.73 0.76
C HIS A 28 1.22 -6.98 2.17
N TRP A 29 2.12 -7.08 3.16
CA TRP A 29 1.73 -7.28 4.55
C TRP A 29 0.75 -6.20 5.06
N VAL A 30 0.91 -4.95 4.64
CA VAL A 30 0.01 -3.86 5.05
C VAL A 30 -1.37 -4.01 4.40
N LEU A 31 -1.44 -4.48 3.15
CA LEU A 31 -2.71 -4.76 2.49
C LEU A 31 -3.41 -5.95 3.17
N ASP A 32 -2.67 -7.02 3.46
CA ASP A 32 -3.19 -8.21 4.10
C ASP A 32 -3.76 -7.88 5.49
N VAL A 33 -3.01 -7.16 6.32
CA VAL A 33 -3.38 -6.91 7.72
C VAL A 33 -4.26 -5.67 7.90
N ALA A 34 -3.87 -4.51 7.33
CA ALA A 34 -4.59 -3.26 7.58
C ALA A 34 -5.83 -3.08 6.68
N PHE A 35 -5.82 -3.69 5.49
CA PHE A 35 -6.95 -3.71 4.56
C PHE A 35 -7.73 -5.04 4.54
N ARG A 36 -7.24 -6.06 5.25
CA ARG A 36 -7.89 -7.38 5.35
C ARG A 36 -8.10 -7.99 3.96
N GLU A 37 -7.06 -7.89 3.13
CA GLU A 37 -7.11 -8.35 1.74
C GLU A 37 -7.37 -9.86 1.67
N ASP A 38 -6.70 -10.66 2.50
CA ASP A 38 -6.89 -12.12 2.57
C ASP A 38 -8.31 -12.54 3.00
N ASP A 39 -8.96 -11.73 3.84
CA ASP A 39 -10.33 -12.01 4.30
C ASP A 39 -11.39 -11.69 3.23
N CYS A 40 -11.01 -11.03 2.14
CA CYS A 40 -11.93 -10.53 1.13
C CYS A 40 -12.53 -11.67 0.29
N ARG A 41 -13.87 -11.79 0.33
CA ARG A 41 -14.61 -12.85 -0.41
C ARG A 41 -15.22 -12.39 -1.73
N ILE A 42 -14.74 -11.29 -2.31
CA ILE A 42 -15.21 -10.83 -3.62
C ILE A 42 -14.76 -11.83 -4.69
N ARG A 43 -15.70 -12.44 -5.41
CA ARG A 43 -15.45 -13.48 -6.43
C ARG A 43 -16.20 -13.26 -7.75
N VAL A 44 -16.91 -12.14 -7.89
CA VAL A 44 -17.75 -11.86 -9.06
C VAL A 44 -17.05 -10.88 -9.99
N GLY A 45 -16.98 -11.24 -11.29
CA GLY A 45 -16.38 -10.43 -12.35
C GLY A 45 -14.97 -9.95 -12.00
N GLU A 46 -14.68 -8.70 -12.35
CA GLU A 46 -13.38 -8.05 -12.10
C GLU A 46 -13.23 -7.50 -10.67
N GLY A 47 -14.10 -7.91 -9.73
CA GLY A 47 -14.15 -7.36 -8.39
C GLY A 47 -12.83 -7.49 -7.62
N ALA A 48 -12.14 -8.62 -7.76
CA ALA A 48 -10.85 -8.86 -7.11
C ALA A 48 -9.77 -7.87 -7.61
N GLN A 49 -9.63 -7.71 -8.92
CA GLN A 49 -8.66 -6.78 -9.53
C GLN A 49 -8.98 -5.32 -9.20
N ASN A 50 -10.25 -4.94 -9.30
CA ASN A 50 -10.70 -3.58 -8.99
C ASN A 50 -10.40 -3.21 -7.53
N PHE A 51 -10.70 -4.11 -6.59
CA PHE A 51 -10.38 -3.87 -5.18
C PHE A 51 -8.88 -3.80 -4.90
N ALA A 52 -8.08 -4.67 -5.53
CA ALA A 52 -6.62 -4.62 -5.37
C ALA A 52 -6.03 -3.25 -5.78
N ILE A 53 -6.54 -2.68 -6.89
CA ILE A 53 -6.14 -1.34 -7.35
C ILE A 53 -6.60 -0.27 -6.34
N LEU A 54 -7.87 -0.29 -5.94
CA LEU A 54 -8.42 0.69 -5.01
C LEU A 54 -7.70 0.70 -3.66
N ARG A 55 -7.38 -0.48 -3.11
CA ARG A 55 -6.63 -0.62 -1.85
C ARG A 55 -5.22 -0.04 -1.97
N ARG A 56 -4.53 -0.29 -3.08
CA ARG A 56 -3.19 0.29 -3.34
C ARG A 56 -3.25 1.81 -3.43
N ILE A 57 -4.25 2.38 -4.10
CA ILE A 57 -4.47 3.83 -4.15
C ILE A 57 -4.69 4.37 -2.73
N ALA A 58 -5.62 3.78 -1.97
CA ALA A 58 -5.92 4.20 -0.61
C ALA A 58 -4.70 4.09 0.32
N LEU A 59 -3.92 3.00 0.22
CA LEU A 59 -2.69 2.81 0.98
C LEU A 59 -1.67 3.93 0.70
N ASN A 60 -1.48 4.29 -0.56
CA ASN A 60 -0.55 5.36 -0.95
C ASN A 60 -1.01 6.73 -0.41
N LEU A 61 -2.31 7.04 -0.48
CA LEU A 61 -2.87 8.27 0.09
C LEU A 61 -2.67 8.33 1.62
N LEU A 62 -2.99 7.25 2.33
CA LEU A 62 -2.83 7.18 3.79
C LEU A 62 -1.35 7.22 4.23
N LYS A 63 -0.43 6.67 3.42
CA LYS A 63 1.01 6.80 3.64
C LYS A 63 1.49 8.23 3.43
N ASN A 64 0.92 8.96 2.46
CA ASN A 64 1.31 10.34 2.15
C ASN A 64 0.74 11.36 3.15
N GLU A 65 -0.38 11.06 3.81
CA GLU A 65 -0.91 11.87 4.90
C GLU A 65 0.01 11.79 6.14
N LYS A 66 0.73 12.87 6.47
CA LYS A 66 1.74 12.86 7.56
C LYS A 66 1.29 13.49 8.88
N THR A 67 0.15 14.16 8.90
CA THR A 67 -0.27 14.94 10.09
C THR A 67 -0.80 14.06 11.21
N THR A 68 -1.42 12.92 10.89
CA THR A 68 -1.82 11.95 11.92
C THR A 68 -0.70 10.94 12.16
N LYS A 69 -0.19 10.88 13.39
CA LYS A 69 0.79 9.86 13.83
C LYS A 69 0.06 8.61 14.31
N ALA A 70 -0.32 7.75 13.37
CA ALA A 70 -0.97 6.46 13.66
C ALA A 70 -0.66 5.42 12.57
N GLY A 71 -0.91 4.15 12.87
CA GLY A 71 -0.81 3.06 11.90
C GLY A 71 -1.86 3.17 10.79
N ILE A 72 -1.62 2.48 9.66
CA ILE A 72 -2.49 2.55 8.47
C ILE A 72 -3.94 2.13 8.78
N ALA A 73 -4.13 1.07 9.58
CA ALA A 73 -5.46 0.62 9.98
C ALA A 73 -6.23 1.72 10.74
N THR A 74 -5.59 2.39 11.69
CA THR A 74 -6.18 3.49 12.46
C THR A 74 -6.46 4.71 11.59
N LYS A 75 -5.55 5.07 10.68
CA LYS A 75 -5.79 6.17 9.72
C LYS A 75 -6.97 5.87 8.81
N ARG A 76 -7.09 4.62 8.34
CA ARG A 76 -8.23 4.18 7.51
C ARG A 76 -9.55 4.30 8.26
N LEU A 77 -9.60 3.89 9.53
CA LEU A 77 -10.79 4.05 10.38
C LEU A 77 -11.12 5.53 10.61
N LYS A 78 -10.12 6.35 10.92
CA LYS A 78 -10.28 7.80 11.09
C LYS A 78 -10.85 8.46 9.83
N ALA A 79 -10.38 8.08 8.65
CA ALA A 79 -10.93 8.56 7.38
C ALA A 79 -12.37 8.08 7.14
N GLY A 80 -12.76 6.92 7.68
CA GLY A 80 -14.15 6.46 7.66
C GLY A 80 -15.08 7.20 8.63
N TRP A 81 -14.54 7.84 9.68
CA TRP A 81 -15.33 8.46 10.76
C TRP A 81 -15.28 9.99 10.77
N ASN A 82 -14.34 10.61 10.07
CA ASN A 82 -14.15 12.05 10.06
C ASN A 82 -14.02 12.54 8.61
N ALA A 83 -15.02 13.28 8.15
CA ALA A 83 -15.11 13.77 6.78
C ALA A 83 -13.99 14.77 6.43
N ASP A 84 -13.60 15.65 7.36
CA ASP A 84 -12.51 16.61 7.13
C ASP A 84 -11.17 15.90 6.96
N TYR A 85 -10.93 14.85 7.77
CA TYR A 85 -9.75 14.03 7.65
C TYR A 85 -9.76 13.21 6.35
N LEU A 86 -10.93 12.69 5.94
CA LEU A 86 -11.08 12.04 4.65
C LEU A 86 -10.76 12.99 3.50
N ALA A 87 -11.34 14.19 3.49
CA ALA A 87 -11.09 15.22 2.49
C ALA A 87 -9.60 15.55 2.41
N LYS A 88 -8.94 15.70 3.56
CA LYS A 88 -7.49 15.87 3.65
C LYS A 88 -6.70 14.71 3.03
N VAL A 89 -7.06 13.46 3.34
CA VAL A 89 -6.40 12.26 2.76
C VAL A 89 -6.59 12.22 1.23
N LEU A 90 -7.75 12.66 0.73
CA LEU A 90 -8.07 12.74 -0.69
C LEU A 90 -7.43 13.96 -1.40
N GLY A 91 -6.80 14.89 -0.66
CA GLY A 91 -6.25 16.11 -1.22
C GLY A 91 -7.30 17.13 -1.64
N LEU A 92 -8.51 17.04 -1.09
CA LEU A 92 -9.58 18.00 -1.33
C LEU A 92 -9.38 19.26 -0.47
N PRO A 93 -9.81 20.43 -0.95
CA PRO A 93 -9.83 21.63 -0.12
C PRO A 93 -10.77 21.42 1.06
N THR A 94 -10.29 21.76 2.26
CA THR A 94 -11.03 21.73 3.53
C THR A 94 -11.27 23.14 4.02
#